data_AF-A0A528BC89-F1
#
_entry.id   AF-A0A528BC89-F1
#
_cell.length_a   1.000
_cell.length_b   1.000
_cell.length_c   1.000
_cell.angle_alpha   90.00
_cell.angle_beta   90.00
_cell.angle_gamma   90.00
#
_symmetry.space_group_name_H-M   'P 1'
#
loop_
_entity.id
_entity.type
_entity.pdbx_description
1 polymer ?
#
loop_
_entity_poly.entity_id
_entity_poly.type
_entity_poly.pdbx_seq_one_letter_code
_entity_poly.pdbx_strand_id
1 'polypeptide(L)'
;IQAAAGADIIAPSDMMDGRIGAIRDALDANGFQDVAIMSYATKFASAFYGPYREAVGTAGLLKGDKKTYYLDHANSDEAVREAEQDLAEGADMLMVKPGLPYLDIIRRLKDEFRMPTFAYQVSGEYSMIKAAAANGWIDGDKAMLESLLAFKRAGCDGILTYFAPEVAAMLKG
;
A
#
# COMPACT_ATOMS: atom_id res chain seq x y z
N ILE A 1 2.40 21.39 -4.01
CA ILE A 1 1.92 21.82 -2.66
C ILE A 1 2.55 20.97 -1.57
N GLN A 2 2.31 19.65 -1.53
CA GLN A 2 2.86 18.78 -0.46
C GLN A 2 4.40 18.84 -0.38
N ALA A 3 5.10 18.76 -1.51
CA ALA A 3 6.56 18.93 -1.57
C ALA A 3 7.02 20.30 -1.02
N ALA A 4 6.38 21.39 -1.45
CA ALA A 4 6.66 22.73 -0.93
C ALA A 4 6.34 22.89 0.58
N ALA A 5 5.47 22.04 1.13
CA ALA A 5 5.18 21.99 2.56
C ALA A 5 6.17 21.09 3.35
N GLY A 6 7.16 20.48 2.69
CA GLY A 6 8.20 19.66 3.30
C GLY A 6 7.92 18.16 3.31
N ALA A 7 7.08 17.64 2.42
CA ALA A 7 6.91 16.20 2.27
C ALA A 7 8.11 15.55 1.57
N ASP A 8 8.74 14.56 2.22
CA ASP A 8 9.87 13.81 1.64
C ASP A 8 9.43 12.79 0.58
N ILE A 9 8.20 12.29 0.70
CA ILE A 9 7.63 11.25 -0.18
C ILE A 9 6.22 11.65 -0.58
N ILE A 10 5.96 11.68 -1.89
CA ILE A 10 4.61 11.78 -2.46
C ILE A 10 4.12 10.37 -2.81
N ALA A 11 2.94 10.01 -2.31
CA ALA A 11 2.41 8.66 -2.44
C ALA A 11 1.05 8.64 -3.17
N PRO A 12 1.03 8.83 -4.50
CA PRO A 12 -0.21 8.88 -5.29
C PRO A 12 -0.94 7.55 -5.22
N SER A 13 -2.23 7.59 -4.86
CA SER A 13 -3.06 6.39 -4.61
C SER A 13 -4.38 6.40 -5.36
N ASP A 14 -4.49 7.27 -6.35
CA ASP A 14 -5.65 7.50 -7.21
C ASP A 14 -5.84 6.41 -8.27
N MET A 15 -4.75 5.80 -8.74
CA MET A 15 -4.72 4.80 -9.83
C MET A 15 -5.10 5.35 -11.22
N MET A 16 -4.72 6.59 -11.53
CA MET A 16 -4.92 7.14 -12.87
C MET A 16 -3.72 6.85 -13.79
N ASP A 17 -3.97 6.49 -15.04
CA ASP A 17 -2.90 6.25 -16.01
C ASP A 17 -2.01 7.50 -16.18
N GLY A 18 -0.68 7.32 -16.23
CA GLY A 18 0.27 8.42 -16.46
C GLY A 18 0.50 9.36 -15.27
N ARG A 19 -0.11 9.10 -14.10
CA ARG A 19 0.00 10.03 -12.96
C ARG A 19 1.43 10.15 -12.44
N ILE A 20 2.23 9.10 -12.53
CA ILE A 20 3.58 9.12 -11.96
C ILE A 20 4.47 10.06 -12.76
N GLY A 21 4.44 9.94 -14.09
CA GLY A 21 5.22 10.81 -14.97
C GLY A 21 4.81 12.27 -14.80
N ALA A 22 3.50 12.53 -14.78
CA ALA A 22 2.97 13.87 -14.57
C ALA A 22 3.38 14.49 -13.22
N ILE A 23 3.40 13.69 -12.15
CA ILE A 23 3.86 14.14 -10.82
C ILE A 23 5.37 14.38 -10.83
N ARG A 24 6.17 13.47 -11.41
CA ARG A 24 7.63 13.59 -11.50
C ARG A 24 8.04 14.85 -12.25
N ASP A 25 7.47 15.08 -13.43
CA ASP A 25 7.71 16.28 -14.24
C ASP A 25 7.39 17.56 -13.46
N ALA A 26 6.25 17.57 -12.75
CA ALA A 26 5.84 18.72 -11.96
C ALA A 26 6.76 18.97 -10.75
N LEU A 27 7.22 17.92 -10.06
CA LEU A 27 8.18 18.05 -8.97
C LEU A 27 9.51 18.61 -9.49
N ASP A 28 10.02 18.08 -10.60
CA ASP A 28 11.31 18.48 -11.18
C ASP A 28 11.28 19.92 -11.68
N ALA A 29 10.21 20.31 -12.38
CA ALA A 29 10.03 21.68 -12.86
C ALA A 29 9.96 22.73 -11.72
N ASN A 30 9.65 22.30 -10.50
CA ASN A 30 9.59 23.15 -9.32
C ASN A 30 10.77 22.97 -8.36
N GLY A 31 11.82 22.24 -8.76
CA GLY A 31 13.04 22.08 -7.97
C GLY A 31 12.95 21.08 -6.81
N PHE A 32 12.03 20.10 -6.90
CA PHE A 32 11.81 19.05 -5.89
C PHE A 32 12.33 17.68 -6.36
N GLN A 33 13.52 17.63 -6.96
CA GLN A 33 14.12 16.39 -7.48
C GLN A 33 14.44 15.38 -6.39
N ASP A 34 14.64 15.84 -5.16
CA ASP A 34 14.94 15.05 -3.97
C ASP A 34 13.70 14.40 -3.33
N VAL A 35 12.50 14.86 -3.72
CA VAL A 35 11.24 14.31 -3.23
C VAL A 35 10.94 13.01 -3.97
N ALA A 36 10.83 11.92 -3.22
CA ALA A 36 10.59 10.59 -3.76
C ALA A 36 9.10 10.36 -4.08
N ILE A 37 8.84 9.43 -4.99
CA ILE A 37 7.50 8.97 -5.35
C ILE A 37 7.33 7.51 -4.93
N MET A 38 6.42 7.26 -4.00
CA MET A 38 5.96 5.91 -3.65
C MET A 38 4.65 5.64 -4.39
N SER A 39 4.75 5.01 -5.56
CA SER A 39 3.56 4.68 -6.34
C SER A 39 2.76 3.59 -5.65
N TYR A 40 1.46 3.79 -5.47
CA TYR A 40 0.49 2.71 -5.26
C TYR A 40 0.31 1.93 -6.56
N ALA A 41 1.37 1.30 -7.04
CA ALA A 41 1.41 0.62 -8.32
C ALA A 41 0.36 -0.46 -8.47
N THR A 42 0.00 -1.12 -7.36
CA THR A 42 -1.07 -2.10 -7.38
C THR A 42 -2.06 -1.79 -6.27
N LYS A 43 -3.19 -1.20 -6.65
CA LYS A 43 -4.31 -0.96 -5.74
C LYS A 43 -5.55 -1.67 -6.23
N PHE A 44 -5.87 -2.78 -5.57
CA PHE A 44 -6.96 -3.65 -5.99
C PHE A 44 -8.33 -3.14 -5.51
N ALA A 45 -9.37 -3.48 -6.28
CA ALA A 45 -10.77 -3.27 -5.96
C ALA A 45 -11.23 -4.21 -4.83
N SER A 46 -10.79 -3.91 -3.61
CA SER A 46 -10.90 -4.80 -2.45
C SER A 46 -12.04 -4.46 -1.48
N ALA A 47 -12.59 -5.49 -0.85
CA ALA A 47 -13.54 -5.41 0.25
C ALA A 47 -12.90 -5.00 1.60
N PHE A 48 -11.57 -5.06 1.73
CA PHE A 48 -10.86 -4.84 3.00
C PHE A 48 -10.73 -3.36 3.39
N TYR A 49 -11.28 -2.43 2.61
CA TYR A 49 -11.19 -0.98 2.87
C TYR A 49 -12.31 -0.42 3.76
N GLY A 50 -13.28 -1.24 4.17
CA GLY A 50 -14.47 -0.81 4.92
C GLY A 50 -14.14 0.07 6.14
N PRO A 51 -13.35 -0.41 7.11
CA PRO A 51 -13.08 0.36 8.33
C PRO A 51 -12.34 1.68 8.08
N TYR A 52 -11.48 1.75 7.05
CA TYR A 52 -10.84 3.01 6.64
C TYR A 52 -11.87 4.03 6.16
N ARG A 53 -12.83 3.61 5.31
CA ARG A 53 -13.86 4.52 4.78
C ARG A 53 -14.72 5.12 5.89
N GLU A 54 -15.02 4.33 6.92
CA GLU A 54 -15.68 4.79 8.14
C GLU A 54 -14.82 5.81 8.89
N ALA A 55 -13.54 5.48 9.16
CA ALA A 55 -12.63 6.35 9.90
C ALA A 55 -12.41 7.73 9.27
N VAL A 56 -12.38 7.82 7.93
CA VAL A 56 -12.22 9.11 7.22
C VAL A 56 -13.56 9.78 6.85
N GLY A 57 -14.70 9.24 7.33
CA GLY A 57 -16.02 9.83 7.08
C GLY A 57 -16.45 9.82 5.61
N THR A 58 -15.93 8.88 4.81
CA THR A 58 -16.23 8.79 3.36
C THR A 58 -17.24 7.69 3.02
N ALA A 59 -17.72 6.96 4.03
CA ALA A 59 -18.77 5.97 3.85
C ALA A 59 -20.01 6.64 3.22
N GLY A 60 -20.49 6.08 2.10
CA GLY A 60 -21.66 6.58 1.37
C GLY A 60 -21.43 7.81 0.47
N LEU A 61 -20.23 8.41 0.46
CA LEU A 61 -19.92 9.53 -0.45
C LEU A 61 -19.68 9.06 -1.89
N LEU A 62 -19.14 7.86 -2.06
CA LEU A 62 -18.93 7.27 -3.38
C LEU A 62 -20.27 6.84 -3.98
N LYS A 63 -20.62 7.43 -5.12
CA LYS A 63 -21.70 6.93 -5.98
C LYS A 63 -21.08 5.98 -7.01
N GLY A 64 -21.46 4.71 -6.98
CA GLY A 64 -20.86 3.65 -7.81
C GLY A 64 -19.72 2.92 -7.11
N ASP A 65 -18.77 2.40 -7.88
CA ASP A 65 -17.61 1.69 -7.37
C ASP A 65 -16.29 2.22 -7.98
N LYS A 66 -15.17 1.62 -7.57
CA LYS A 66 -13.83 2.02 -8.00
C LYS A 66 -13.23 1.07 -9.03
N LYS A 67 -14.01 0.14 -9.58
CA LYS A 67 -13.48 -0.96 -10.42
C LYS A 67 -12.97 -0.49 -11.78
N THR A 68 -13.31 0.72 -12.20
CA THR A 68 -12.86 1.26 -13.48
C THR A 68 -11.44 1.85 -13.42
N TYR A 69 -10.84 1.91 -12.23
CA TYR A 69 -9.47 2.40 -12.03
C TYR A 69 -8.69 1.62 -10.97
N TYR A 70 -9.35 0.84 -10.12
CA TYR A 70 -8.66 -0.14 -9.27
C TYR A 70 -8.56 -1.47 -10.01
N LEU A 71 -7.43 -2.16 -9.83
CA LEU A 71 -7.20 -3.46 -10.45
C LEU A 71 -8.26 -4.47 -10.00
N ASP A 72 -8.66 -5.34 -10.91
CA ASP A 72 -9.42 -6.53 -10.54
C ASP A 72 -8.50 -7.45 -9.71
N HIS A 73 -9.00 -7.89 -8.56
CA HIS A 73 -8.26 -8.77 -7.66
C HIS A 73 -7.98 -10.15 -8.25
N ALA A 74 -8.63 -10.52 -9.36
CA ALA A 74 -8.33 -11.74 -10.10
C ALA A 74 -7.05 -11.64 -10.95
N ASN A 75 -6.53 -10.44 -11.22
CA ASN A 75 -5.51 -10.21 -12.23
C ASN A 75 -4.12 -9.98 -11.61
N SER A 76 -3.23 -10.94 -11.77
CA SER A 76 -1.85 -10.84 -11.29
C SER A 76 -0.88 -10.30 -12.35
N ASP A 77 -1.10 -10.57 -13.63
CA ASP A 77 -0.25 -10.05 -14.72
C ASP A 77 -0.49 -8.55 -14.98
N GLU A 78 -1.72 -8.09 -14.80
CA GLU A 78 -2.05 -6.66 -14.84
C GLU A 78 -1.26 -5.89 -13.76
N ALA A 79 -1.16 -6.47 -12.56
CA ALA A 79 -0.41 -5.88 -11.45
C ALA A 79 1.08 -5.67 -11.77
N VAL A 80 1.68 -6.59 -12.52
CA VAL A 80 3.07 -6.44 -12.98
C VAL A 80 3.19 -5.34 -14.03
N ARG A 81 2.28 -5.26 -15.01
CA ARG A 81 2.30 -4.23 -16.06
C ARG A 81 2.13 -2.82 -15.50
N GLU A 82 1.22 -2.63 -14.55
CA GLU A 82 1.02 -1.34 -13.87
C GLU A 82 2.29 -0.90 -13.12
N ALA A 83 2.93 -1.83 -12.42
CA ALA A 83 4.19 -1.54 -11.73
C ALA A 83 5.34 -1.22 -12.70
N GLU A 84 5.45 -1.94 -13.82
CA GLU A 84 6.44 -1.64 -14.85
C GLU A 84 6.25 -0.23 -15.43
N GLN A 85 5.00 0.15 -15.72
CA GLN A 85 4.68 1.48 -16.23
C GLN A 85 5.07 2.57 -15.22
N ASP A 86 4.68 2.42 -13.96
CA ASP A 86 5.02 3.41 -12.92
C ASP A 86 6.53 3.57 -12.73
N LEU A 87 7.30 2.48 -12.82
CA LEU A 87 8.75 2.54 -12.76
C LEU A 87 9.33 3.27 -13.96
N ALA A 88 8.83 2.99 -15.17
CA ALA A 88 9.25 3.70 -16.38
C ALA A 88 8.92 5.20 -16.32
N GLU A 89 7.86 5.56 -15.58
CA GLU A 89 7.44 6.94 -15.33
C GLU A 89 8.19 7.63 -14.17
N GLY A 90 9.08 6.93 -13.47
CA GLY A 90 9.95 7.51 -12.44
C GLY A 90 9.51 7.31 -11.00
N ALA A 91 8.74 6.25 -10.70
CA ALA A 91 8.49 5.85 -9.31
C ALA A 91 9.77 5.33 -8.63
N ASP A 92 10.03 5.78 -7.41
CA ASP A 92 11.18 5.35 -6.60
C ASP A 92 10.87 4.09 -5.77
N MET A 93 9.60 3.88 -5.44
CA MET A 93 9.12 2.78 -4.61
C MET A 93 7.77 2.26 -5.11
N LEU A 94 7.55 0.95 -4.96
CA LEU A 94 6.30 0.29 -5.31
C LEU A 94 5.50 -0.04 -4.06
N MET A 95 4.19 0.17 -4.09
CA MET A 95 3.26 -0.17 -3.03
C MET A 95 2.18 -1.13 -3.52
N VAL A 96 2.01 -2.25 -2.79
CA VAL A 96 0.91 -3.20 -2.97
C VAL A 96 -0.17 -2.96 -1.93
N LYS A 97 -1.42 -2.84 -2.38
CA LYS A 97 -2.59 -2.59 -1.53
C LYS A 97 -3.85 -3.30 -2.04
N PRO A 98 -4.54 -4.11 -1.21
CA PRO A 98 -4.21 -4.52 0.16
C PRO A 98 -2.95 -5.38 0.28
N GLY A 99 -2.60 -5.72 1.51
CA GLY A 99 -1.36 -6.41 1.80
C GLY A 99 -1.51 -7.94 1.85
N LEU A 100 -2.07 -8.45 2.94
CA LEU A 100 -2.06 -9.88 3.29
C LEU A 100 -2.71 -10.79 2.24
N PRO A 101 -3.80 -10.40 1.56
CA PRO A 101 -4.37 -11.23 0.50
C PRO A 101 -3.57 -11.22 -0.81
N TYR A 102 -2.52 -10.40 -0.92
CA TYR A 102 -1.74 -10.16 -2.16
C TYR A 102 -0.24 -10.35 -1.94
N LEU A 103 0.15 -11.23 -1.01
CA LEU A 103 1.56 -11.57 -0.75
C LEU A 103 2.25 -12.17 -1.98
N ASP A 104 1.50 -12.86 -2.84
CA ASP A 104 1.96 -13.36 -4.12
C ASP A 104 2.32 -12.22 -5.09
N ILE A 105 1.52 -11.15 -5.14
CA ILE A 105 1.82 -9.96 -5.93
C ILE A 105 3.09 -9.27 -5.40
N ILE A 106 3.21 -9.11 -4.08
CA ILE A 106 4.41 -8.54 -3.45
C ILE A 106 5.66 -9.34 -3.85
N ARG A 107 5.59 -10.67 -3.81
CA ARG A 107 6.69 -11.55 -4.22
C ARG A 107 7.05 -11.35 -5.69
N ARG A 108 6.05 -11.36 -6.57
CA ARG A 108 6.24 -11.15 -8.02
C ARG A 108 6.93 -9.82 -8.30
N LEU A 109 6.40 -8.70 -7.78
CA LEU A 109 7.01 -7.38 -7.99
C LEU A 109 8.45 -7.32 -7.46
N LYS A 110 8.71 -7.94 -6.29
CA LYS A 110 10.06 -7.96 -5.71
C LYS A 110 11.05 -8.77 -6.55
N ASP A 111 10.62 -9.91 -7.09
CA ASP A 111 11.45 -10.75 -7.98
C ASP A 111 11.78 -10.06 -9.30
N GLU A 112 10.76 -9.45 -9.89
CA GLU A 112 10.81 -8.93 -11.26
C GLU A 112 11.59 -7.60 -11.33
N PHE A 113 11.29 -6.68 -10.41
CA PHE A 113 11.86 -5.33 -10.46
C PHE A 113 12.99 -5.10 -9.47
N ARG A 114 13.05 -5.86 -8.37
CA ARG A 114 14.04 -5.69 -7.28
C ARG A 114 14.08 -4.28 -6.67
N MET A 115 13.04 -3.49 -6.90
CA MET A 115 12.88 -2.14 -6.36
C MET A 115 12.45 -2.17 -4.88
N PRO A 116 12.61 -1.05 -4.15
CA PRO A 116 11.99 -0.88 -2.85
C PRO A 116 10.49 -1.15 -2.94
N THR A 117 10.06 -2.23 -2.27
CA THR A 117 8.69 -2.75 -2.35
C THR A 117 8.04 -2.65 -0.99
N PHE A 118 6.89 -2.01 -0.93
CA PHE A 118 6.10 -1.78 0.28
C PHE A 118 4.75 -2.45 0.15
N ALA A 119 4.13 -2.74 1.30
CA ALA A 119 2.75 -3.17 1.35
C ALA A 119 1.97 -2.37 2.38
N TYR A 120 0.68 -2.19 2.12
CA TYR A 120 -0.25 -1.63 3.09
C TYR A 120 -1.07 -2.76 3.72
N GLN A 121 -0.82 -3.06 4.99
CA GLN A 121 -1.70 -3.91 5.79
C GLN A 121 -2.94 -3.09 6.17
N VAL A 122 -4.02 -3.24 5.38
CA VAL A 122 -5.11 -2.27 5.39
C VAL A 122 -6.03 -2.44 6.59
N SER A 123 -6.98 -1.52 6.72
CA SER A 123 -7.86 -1.41 7.89
C SER A 123 -8.67 -2.68 8.15
N GLY A 124 -9.15 -3.36 7.10
CA GLY A 124 -9.87 -4.62 7.24
C GLY A 124 -8.98 -5.73 7.79
N GLU A 125 -7.72 -5.80 7.36
CA GLU A 125 -6.75 -6.79 7.86
C GLU A 125 -6.45 -6.55 9.35
N TYR A 126 -6.25 -5.29 9.73
CA TYR A 126 -6.09 -4.89 11.14
C TYR A 126 -7.32 -5.27 11.97
N SER A 127 -8.52 -4.90 11.51
CA SER A 127 -9.77 -5.18 12.21
C SER A 127 -10.04 -6.67 12.36
N MET A 128 -9.68 -7.49 11.37
CA MET A 128 -9.82 -8.95 11.45
C MET A 128 -9.01 -9.53 12.61
N ILE A 129 -7.73 -9.15 12.73
CA ILE A 129 -6.85 -9.63 13.81
C ILE A 129 -7.35 -9.12 15.16
N LYS A 130 -7.65 -7.82 15.28
CA LYS A 130 -8.16 -7.25 16.55
C LYS A 130 -9.49 -7.87 16.97
N ALA A 131 -10.41 -8.11 16.05
CA ALA A 131 -11.71 -8.73 16.36
C ALA A 131 -11.54 -10.18 16.80
N ALA A 132 -10.74 -10.98 16.09
CA ALA A 132 -10.49 -12.37 16.47
C ALA A 132 -9.80 -12.50 17.83
N ALA A 133 -8.84 -11.61 18.12
CA ALA A 133 -8.19 -11.53 19.43
C ALA A 133 -9.17 -11.13 20.55
N ALA A 134 -10.00 -10.11 20.32
CA ALA A 134 -11.00 -9.66 21.29
C ALA A 134 -12.05 -10.74 21.63
N ASN A 135 -12.31 -11.65 20.70
CA ASN A 135 -13.20 -12.80 20.92
C ASN A 135 -12.47 -14.03 21.50
N GLY A 136 -11.16 -13.94 21.76
CA GLY A 136 -10.36 -15.04 22.30
C GLY A 136 -10.14 -16.19 21.32
N TRP A 137 -10.31 -15.98 20.02
CA TRP A 137 -10.14 -17.03 19.01
C TRP A 137 -8.68 -17.27 18.66
N ILE A 138 -7.87 -16.21 18.71
CA ILE A 138 -6.43 -16.25 18.44
C ILE A 138 -5.67 -15.40 19.46
N ASP A 139 -4.38 -15.69 19.62
CA ASP A 139 -3.44 -14.81 20.30
C ASP A 139 -3.13 -13.61 19.39
N GLY A 140 -3.65 -12.43 19.75
CA GLY A 140 -3.59 -11.23 18.92
C GLY A 140 -2.18 -10.73 18.64
N ASP A 141 -1.32 -10.75 19.66
CA ASP A 141 0.06 -10.27 19.56
C ASP A 141 0.87 -11.17 18.64
N LYS A 142 0.73 -12.50 18.80
CA LYS A 142 1.40 -13.47 17.93
C LYS A 142 0.90 -13.38 16.49
N ALA A 143 -0.41 -13.33 16.28
CA ALA A 143 -1.00 -13.24 14.94
C ALA A 143 -0.60 -11.94 14.21
N MET A 144 -0.57 -10.82 14.94
CA MET A 144 -0.06 -9.55 14.44
C MET A 144 1.40 -9.68 13.97
N LEU A 145 2.31 -10.15 14.84
CA LEU A 145 3.73 -10.30 14.49
C LEU A 145 3.95 -11.28 13.33
N GLU A 146 3.24 -12.41 13.32
CA GLU A 146 3.31 -13.40 12.25
C GLU A 146 2.87 -12.80 10.91
N SER A 147 1.79 -12.00 10.90
CA SER A 147 1.33 -11.32 9.68
C SER A 147 2.40 -10.36 9.13
N LEU A 148 3.07 -9.60 9.99
CA LEU A 148 4.15 -8.68 9.58
C LEU A 148 5.39 -9.41 9.08
N LEU A 149 5.74 -10.54 9.69
CA LEU A 149 6.81 -11.40 9.19
C LEU A 149 6.46 -12.01 7.83
N ALA A 150 5.18 -12.34 7.57
CA ALA A 150 4.75 -12.82 6.26
C ALA A 150 4.97 -11.76 5.16
N PHE A 151 4.72 -10.49 5.43
CA PHE A 151 5.06 -9.38 4.52
C PHE A 151 6.57 -9.27 4.26
N LYS A 152 7.39 -9.28 5.32
CA LYS A 152 8.85 -9.24 5.17
C LYS A 152 9.36 -10.42 4.35
N ARG A 153 8.81 -11.62 4.58
CA ARG A 153 9.14 -12.83 3.81
C ARG A 153 8.70 -12.74 2.35
N ALA A 154 7.54 -12.16 2.08
CA ALA A 154 7.04 -11.99 0.71
C ALA A 154 7.96 -11.06 -0.11
N GLY A 155 8.57 -10.07 0.54
CA GLY A 155 9.57 -9.21 -0.11
C GLY A 155 9.48 -7.74 0.27
N CYS A 156 8.60 -7.36 1.21
CA CYS A 156 8.46 -5.98 1.63
C CYS A 156 9.73 -5.46 2.31
N ASP A 157 10.23 -4.33 1.85
CA ASP A 157 11.26 -3.54 2.51
C ASP A 157 10.66 -2.72 3.67
N GLY A 158 9.44 -2.22 3.50
CA GLY A 158 8.63 -1.59 4.56
C GLY A 158 7.14 -1.98 4.51
N ILE A 159 6.45 -1.80 5.64
CA ILE A 159 5.03 -2.15 5.79
C ILE A 159 4.29 -0.97 6.41
N LEU A 160 3.27 -0.47 5.71
CA LEU A 160 2.33 0.50 6.26
C LEU A 160 1.25 -0.28 7.02
N THR A 161 1.27 -0.19 8.35
CA THR A 161 0.35 -0.92 9.21
C THR A 161 -0.11 -0.07 10.39
N TYR A 162 -1.37 -0.25 10.78
CA TYR A 162 -1.93 0.35 12.00
C TYR A 162 -1.33 -0.24 13.29
N PHE A 163 -0.70 -1.42 13.20
CA PHE A 163 0.01 -2.04 14.31
C PHE A 163 1.41 -1.44 14.56
N ALA A 164 1.87 -0.49 13.74
CA ALA A 164 3.23 0.03 13.83
C ALA A 164 3.61 0.55 15.24
N PRO A 165 2.77 1.33 15.95
CA PRO A 165 3.11 1.78 17.31
C PRO A 165 3.23 0.62 18.32
N GLU A 166 2.33 -0.36 18.23
CA GLU A 166 2.27 -1.53 19.12
C GLU A 166 3.50 -2.43 18.92
N VAL A 167 3.82 -2.75 17.67
CA VAL A 167 4.98 -3.57 17.32
C VAL A 167 6.28 -2.86 17.66
N ALA A 168 6.37 -1.53 17.44
CA ALA A 168 7.53 -0.76 17.82
C ALA A 168 7.78 -0.79 19.34
N ALA A 169 6.72 -0.76 20.15
CA ALA A 169 6.84 -0.91 21.60
C ALA A 169 7.34 -2.32 21.99
N MET A 170 6.82 -3.36 21.35
CA MET A 170 7.25 -4.75 21.60
C MET A 170 8.71 -5.00 21.21
N LEU A 171 9.18 -4.40 20.11
CA LEU A 171 10.54 -4.60 19.61
C LEU A 171 11.61 -3.80 20.39
N LYS A 172 11.21 -2.76 21.13
CA LYS A 172 12.17 -1.89 21.83
C LYS A 172 12.83 -2.56 23.04
N GLY A 173 12.22 -3.60 23.61
CA GLY A 173 12.69 -4.23 24.86
C GLY A 173 12.44 -3.36 26.07
#